data_AF-A0A6U0LGM4-F1
#
_entry.id   AF-A0A6U0LGM4-F1
#
_cell.length_a   1.000
_cell.length_b   1.000
_cell.length_c   1.000
_cell.angle_alpha   90.00
_cell.angle_beta   90.00
_cell.angle_gamma   90.00
#
_symmetry.space_group_name_H-M   'P 1'
#
loop_
_entity.id
_entity.type
_entity.pdbx_description
1 polymer ?
#
loop_
_entity_poly.entity_id
_entity_poly.type
_entity_poly.pdbx_seq_one_letter_code
_entity_poly.pdbx_strand_id
1 'polypeptide(L)'
;EEPQIDQMLECAQFDFDEDAYYNYQYNNNNNANNRRKLEEEVQYFMGPYCSDQGGKIFMGVFTDEFCTNFVEDHDDFYYKMTGGHRLPYSSESLVDMECVSTKEYQEQDDNNNNGNNDNDNADADEVKEAWEEVYANAGKCETQLNNQYVSPNENACNYIEGIKIVRKDGIVVQGSSAKSKTAAVFIGIFSVSFILLGAYVYYLKTKLDRAKINLSE
;
A
#
# COMPACT_ATOMS: atom_id res chain seq x y z
N GLU A 1 -18.52 -0.69 -14.63
CA GLU A 1 -17.97 -2.04 -14.81
C GLU A 1 -16.77 -2.13 -13.88
N GLU A 2 -16.74 -3.06 -12.94
CA GLU A 2 -15.58 -3.21 -12.04
C GLU A 2 -14.43 -3.83 -12.83
N PRO A 3 -13.24 -3.20 -12.90
CA PRO A 3 -12.12 -3.76 -13.64
C PRO A 3 -11.65 -5.07 -12.98
N GLN A 4 -11.30 -6.06 -13.80
CA GLN A 4 -10.70 -7.31 -13.33
C GLN A 4 -9.33 -7.04 -12.70
N ILE A 5 -9.01 -7.70 -11.58
CA ILE A 5 -7.80 -7.46 -10.77
C ILE A 5 -6.51 -7.52 -11.61
N ASP A 6 -6.45 -8.40 -12.60
CA ASP A 6 -5.29 -8.58 -13.46
C ASP A 6 -4.95 -7.32 -14.28
N GLN A 7 -5.96 -6.53 -14.66
CA GLN A 7 -5.78 -5.24 -15.35
C GLN A 7 -5.46 -4.09 -14.39
N MET A 8 -5.72 -4.28 -13.09
CA MET A 8 -5.43 -3.28 -12.05
C MET A 8 -3.98 -3.35 -11.55
N LEU A 9 -3.22 -4.40 -11.92
CA LEU A 9 -1.82 -4.54 -11.52
C LEU A 9 -0.83 -3.82 -12.44
N GLU A 10 -1.29 -3.34 -13.59
CA GLU A 10 -0.47 -2.60 -14.55
C GLU A 10 -0.87 -1.13 -14.57
N CYS A 11 0.10 -0.24 -14.81
CA CYS A 11 -0.20 1.17 -15.03
C CYS A 11 -0.87 1.30 -16.41
N ALA A 12 -2.16 1.64 -16.42
CA ALA A 12 -2.95 1.68 -17.63
C ALA A 12 -3.59 3.06 -17.83
N GLN A 13 -3.73 3.48 -19.09
CA GLN A 13 -4.49 4.68 -19.41
C GLN A 13 -5.94 4.51 -18.96
N PHE A 14 -6.46 5.50 -18.25
CA PHE A 14 -7.83 5.51 -17.79
C PHE A 14 -8.58 6.67 -18.42
N ASP A 15 -9.53 6.33 -19.29
CA ASP A 15 -10.37 7.31 -19.96
C ASP A 15 -11.55 7.67 -19.07
N PHE A 16 -11.57 8.93 -18.62
CA PHE A 16 -12.70 9.49 -17.90
C PHE A 16 -13.81 9.89 -18.86
N ASP A 17 -15.05 9.86 -18.37
CA ASP A 17 -16.21 10.33 -19.13
C ASP A 17 -16.00 11.79 -19.56
N GLU A 18 -16.11 12.04 -20.86
CA GLU A 18 -15.89 13.33 -21.49
C GLU A 18 -16.81 14.39 -20.88
N ASP A 19 -18.06 14.03 -20.56
CA ASP A 19 -19.04 14.94 -19.95
C ASP A 19 -18.66 15.32 -18.51
N ALA A 20 -18.07 14.40 -17.75
CA ALA A 20 -17.59 14.65 -16.39
C ALA A 20 -16.35 15.57 -16.42
N TYR A 21 -15.45 15.33 -17.36
CA TYR A 21 -14.26 16.16 -17.59
C TYR A 21 -14.61 17.61 -17.91
N TYR A 22 -15.55 17.84 -18.83
CA TYR A 22 -16.01 19.18 -19.18
C TYR A 22 -16.64 19.92 -17.98
N ASN A 23 -17.42 19.22 -17.15
CA ASN A 23 -18.05 19.81 -15.96
C ASN A 23 -17.04 20.16 -14.86
N TYR A 24 -16.01 19.34 -14.64
CA TYR A 24 -14.93 19.63 -13.70
C TYR A 24 -14.16 20.90 -14.10
N GLN A 25 -13.77 20.98 -15.38
CA GLN A 25 -13.08 22.15 -15.93
C GLN A 25 -13.91 23.44 -15.82
N TYR A 26 -15.22 23.35 -16.08
CA TYR A 26 -16.13 24.49 -15.99
C TYR A 26 -16.25 25.03 -14.55
N ASN A 27 -16.35 24.16 -13.56
CA ASN A 27 -16.50 24.57 -12.15
C ASN A 27 -15.20 25.11 -11.53
N ASN A 28 -14.03 24.64 -11.96
CA ASN A 28 -12.75 25.13 -11.45
C ASN A 28 -12.27 26.43 -12.13
N ASN A 29 -12.70 26.73 -13.35
CA ASN A 29 -12.32 27.95 -14.07
C ASN A 29 -13.26 29.15 -13.80
N ASN A 30 -13.28 29.64 -12.57
CA ASN A 30 -13.88 30.96 -12.26
C ASN A 30 -12.96 32.16 -12.57
N ASN A 31 -11.80 31.93 -13.19
CA ASN A 31 -10.90 33.00 -13.62
C ASN A 31 -10.89 33.12 -15.15
N ALA A 32 -11.65 34.10 -15.65
CA ALA A 32 -11.94 34.36 -17.07
C ALA A 32 -10.73 34.71 -17.97
N ASN A 33 -9.49 34.60 -17.50
CA ASN A 33 -8.29 34.99 -18.24
C ASN A 33 -7.41 33.82 -18.73
N ASN A 34 -7.75 32.56 -18.43
CA ASN A 34 -6.94 31.40 -18.82
C ASN A 34 -7.58 30.50 -19.90
N ARG A 35 -8.57 30.99 -20.66
CA ARG A 35 -9.23 30.24 -21.75
C ARG A 35 -8.37 30.02 -23.02
N ARG A 36 -7.04 30.17 -22.93
CA ARG A 36 -6.10 30.12 -24.08
C ARG A 36 -4.98 29.09 -23.95
N LYS A 37 -5.15 28.05 -23.14
CA LYS A 37 -4.23 26.91 -23.10
C LYS A 37 -5.04 25.62 -23.19
N LEU A 38 -5.62 25.40 -24.37
CA LEU A 38 -6.43 24.23 -24.68
C LEU A 38 -5.74 23.54 -25.86
N GLU A 39 -4.67 22.80 -25.60
CA GLU A 39 -3.94 22.04 -26.64
C GLU A 39 -3.03 20.92 -26.13
N GLU A 40 -3.09 20.56 -24.84
CA GLU A 40 -2.51 19.29 -24.38
C GLU A 40 -3.65 18.48 -23.78
N GLU A 41 -4.07 17.45 -24.52
CA GLU A 41 -4.92 16.38 -24.03
C GLU A 41 -4.14 15.69 -22.91
N VAL A 42 -4.42 16.09 -21.66
CA VAL A 42 -3.76 15.49 -20.50
C VAL A 42 -4.31 14.08 -20.34
N GLN A 43 -3.49 13.10 -20.68
CA GLN A 43 -3.79 11.70 -20.48
C GLN A 43 -3.62 11.35 -19.00
N TYR A 44 -4.57 10.58 -18.48
CA TYR A 44 -4.53 10.09 -17.12
C TYR A 44 -4.32 8.59 -17.12
N PHE A 45 -3.56 8.14 -16.14
CA PHE A 45 -3.24 6.74 -15.95
C PHE A 45 -3.67 6.31 -14.56
N MET A 46 -4.06 5.06 -14.41
CA MET A 46 -4.41 4.47 -13.13
C MET A 46 -3.56 3.24 -12.92
N GLY A 47 -3.07 3.07 -11.70
CA GLY A 47 -2.23 1.91 -11.38
C GLY A 47 -1.89 1.79 -9.90
N PRO A 48 -1.24 0.67 -9.54
CA PRO A 48 -0.87 0.41 -8.17
C PRO A 48 0.39 1.19 -7.79
N TYR A 49 0.47 1.62 -6.53
CA TYR A 49 1.66 2.23 -5.95
C TYR A 49 1.92 1.75 -4.54
N CYS A 50 3.19 1.64 -4.19
CA CYS A 50 3.60 1.28 -2.84
C CYS A 50 3.34 2.44 -1.88
N SER A 51 2.80 2.14 -0.70
CA SER A 51 2.87 3.06 0.44
C SER A 51 4.32 3.48 0.72
N ASP A 52 4.52 4.64 1.36
CA ASP A 52 5.85 5.15 1.80
C ASP A 52 6.68 4.12 2.59
N GLN A 53 6.03 3.10 3.11
CA GLN A 53 6.59 2.09 4.01
C GLN A 53 6.78 0.72 3.34
N GLY A 54 6.35 0.57 2.08
CA GLY A 54 6.54 -0.63 1.27
C GLY A 54 5.74 -1.87 1.69
N GLY A 55 4.86 -1.75 2.69
CA GLY A 55 4.06 -2.87 3.23
C GLY A 55 2.59 -2.87 2.80
N LYS A 56 2.20 -1.93 1.96
CA LYS A 56 0.84 -1.78 1.42
C LYS A 56 0.93 -1.29 -0.01
N ILE A 57 0.01 -1.74 -0.85
CA ILE A 57 -0.13 -1.34 -2.24
C ILE A 57 -1.49 -0.67 -2.37
N PHE A 58 -1.53 0.58 -2.80
CA PHE A 58 -2.75 1.34 -3.03
C PHE A 58 -2.93 1.59 -4.52
N MET A 59 -4.11 2.04 -4.92
CA MET A 59 -4.37 2.50 -6.28
C MET A 59 -4.37 4.02 -6.33
N GLY A 60 -3.75 4.57 -7.38
CA GLY A 60 -3.65 6.01 -7.60
C GLY A 60 -3.99 6.42 -9.03
N VAL A 61 -4.16 7.73 -9.23
CA VAL A 61 -4.30 8.35 -10.56
C VAL A 61 -3.06 9.20 -10.84
N PHE A 62 -2.53 9.07 -12.05
CA PHE A 62 -1.24 9.58 -12.49
C PHE A 62 -1.36 10.34 -13.81
N THR A 63 -0.33 11.12 -14.11
CA THR A 63 -0.22 11.94 -15.34
C THR A 63 0.77 11.36 -16.34
N ASP A 64 1.39 10.21 -16.02
CA ASP A 64 2.36 9.52 -16.85
C ASP A 64 2.09 8.01 -16.91
N GLU A 65 2.49 7.40 -18.01
CA GLU A 65 2.34 5.97 -18.30
C GLU A 65 3.14 5.05 -17.35
N PHE A 66 4.04 5.60 -16.53
CA PHE A 66 4.83 4.86 -15.56
C PHE A 66 4.27 4.93 -14.14
N CYS A 67 3.14 5.61 -13.95
CA CYS A 67 2.50 5.81 -12.65
C CYS A 67 3.45 6.39 -11.58
N THR A 68 4.22 7.42 -11.97
CA THR A 68 5.22 8.04 -11.09
C THR A 68 4.79 9.41 -10.54
N ASN A 69 4.02 10.17 -11.32
CA ASN A 69 3.59 11.53 -11.02
C ASN A 69 2.08 11.53 -10.75
N PHE A 70 1.73 11.61 -9.46
CA PHE A 70 0.34 11.68 -9.02
C PHE A 70 -0.37 12.91 -9.55
N VAL A 71 -1.66 12.73 -9.85
CA VAL A 71 -2.59 13.86 -9.89
C VAL A 71 -2.76 14.40 -8.47
N GLU A 72 -2.69 15.73 -8.32
CA GLU A 72 -2.96 16.38 -7.04
C GLU A 72 -4.40 16.06 -6.58
N ASP A 73 -4.54 15.65 -5.32
CA ASP A 73 -5.81 15.17 -4.76
C ASP A 73 -6.49 14.06 -5.61
N HIS A 74 -5.72 13.09 -6.12
CA HIS A 74 -6.17 12.00 -7.01
C HIS A 74 -7.49 11.32 -6.60
N ASP A 75 -7.76 11.13 -5.30
CA ASP A 75 -9.03 10.55 -4.82
C ASP A 75 -10.25 11.44 -5.12
N ASP A 76 -10.13 12.74 -4.84
CA ASP A 76 -11.18 13.72 -5.09
C ASP A 76 -11.32 14.01 -6.59
N PHE A 77 -10.19 14.03 -7.31
CA PHE A 77 -10.17 14.08 -8.76
C PHE A 77 -10.95 12.91 -9.37
N TYR A 78 -10.62 11.67 -8.99
CA TYR A 78 -11.33 10.48 -9.46
C TYR A 78 -12.82 10.52 -9.12
N TYR A 79 -13.16 10.92 -7.88
CA TYR A 79 -14.55 11.06 -7.45
C TYR A 79 -15.35 12.02 -8.33
N LYS A 80 -14.77 13.17 -8.67
CA LYS A 80 -15.42 14.16 -9.54
C LYS A 80 -15.52 13.67 -10.98
N MET A 81 -14.48 13.03 -11.49
CA MET A 81 -14.42 12.56 -12.87
C MET A 81 -15.26 11.31 -13.15
N THR A 82 -15.61 10.54 -12.12
CA THR A 82 -16.47 9.35 -12.26
C THR A 82 -17.90 9.57 -11.80
N GLY A 83 -18.32 10.81 -11.57
CA GLY A 83 -19.70 11.10 -11.16
C GLY A 83 -20.04 10.62 -9.74
N GLY A 84 -19.05 10.52 -8.87
CA GLY A 84 -19.23 10.20 -7.45
C GLY A 84 -18.80 8.80 -7.02
N HIS A 85 -18.05 8.07 -7.86
CA HIS A 85 -17.45 6.79 -7.45
C HIS A 85 -16.12 7.03 -6.75
N ARG A 86 -15.86 6.26 -5.68
CA ARG A 86 -14.56 6.33 -4.98
C ARG A 86 -13.54 5.46 -5.69
N LEU A 87 -12.29 5.91 -5.70
CA LEU A 87 -11.18 5.14 -6.25
C LEU A 87 -11.02 3.87 -5.41
N PRO A 88 -11.19 2.66 -6.00
CA PRO A 88 -10.99 1.41 -5.28
C PRO A 88 -9.56 1.34 -4.75
N TYR A 89 -9.35 0.79 -3.55
CA TYR A 89 -8.02 0.62 -2.94
C TYR A 89 -7.18 1.91 -2.80
N SER A 90 -7.82 3.09 -2.78
CA SER A 90 -7.18 4.37 -2.43
C SER A 90 -6.76 4.42 -0.96
N SER A 91 -7.63 3.96 -0.07
CA SER A 91 -7.42 3.94 1.38
C SER A 91 -7.11 2.55 1.95
N GLU A 92 -7.44 1.50 1.21
CA GLU A 92 -7.28 0.11 1.59
C GLU A 92 -6.26 -0.56 0.68
N SER A 93 -5.41 -1.42 1.25
CA SER A 93 -4.34 -2.04 0.49
C SER A 93 -4.92 -3.12 -0.42
N LEU A 94 -4.49 -3.15 -1.69
CA LEU A 94 -4.77 -4.24 -2.64
C LEU A 94 -4.27 -5.59 -2.11
N VAL A 95 -3.16 -5.55 -1.37
CA VAL A 95 -2.57 -6.71 -0.71
C VAL A 95 -2.76 -6.60 0.80
N ASP A 96 -3.31 -7.65 1.40
CA ASP A 96 -3.38 -7.78 2.84
C ASP A 96 -2.63 -9.02 3.31
N MET A 97 -2.24 -9.03 4.59
CA MET A 97 -1.64 -10.17 5.27
C MET A 97 -2.68 -11.14 5.81
N GLU A 98 -3.96 -10.91 5.53
CA GLU A 98 -5.04 -11.78 5.95
C GLU A 98 -4.99 -13.12 5.19
N CYS A 99 -5.11 -14.21 5.95
CA CYS A 99 -5.16 -15.54 5.38
C CYS A 99 -6.55 -15.80 4.80
N VAL A 100 -6.61 -16.08 3.50
CA VAL A 100 -7.83 -16.55 2.86
C VAL A 100 -7.94 -18.06 3.03
N SER A 101 -9.14 -18.56 3.33
CA SER A 101 -9.39 -20.00 3.41
C SER A 101 -9.21 -20.65 2.04
N THR A 102 -8.29 -21.62 1.99
CA THR A 102 -8.03 -22.46 0.82
C THR A 102 -9.02 -23.63 0.70
N LYS A 103 -9.78 -23.89 1.76
CA LYS A 103 -10.79 -24.95 1.81
C LYS A 103 -11.95 -24.61 0.87
N GLU A 104 -12.35 -25.59 0.06
CA GLU A 104 -13.56 -25.50 -0.74
C GLU A 104 -14.82 -25.35 0.12
N TYR A 105 -15.85 -24.75 -0.47
CA TYR A 105 -17.15 -24.65 0.20
C TYR A 105 -17.76 -26.05 0.19
N GLN A 106 -18.04 -26.61 1.36
CA GLN A 106 -18.86 -27.81 1.45
C GLN A 106 -20.25 -27.44 0.94
N GLU A 107 -20.68 -28.02 -0.18
CA GLU A 107 -22.07 -27.90 -0.62
C GLU A 107 -22.94 -28.43 0.51
N GLN A 108 -23.75 -27.54 1.08
CA GLN A 108 -24.70 -27.91 2.11
C GLN A 108 -25.81 -28.68 1.40
N ASP A 109 -25.89 -29.99 1.64
CA ASP A 109 -26.95 -30.90 1.17
C ASP A 109 -28.33 -30.21 1.21
N ASP A 110 -28.73 -29.62 0.08
CA ASP A 110 -30.11 -29.23 -0.15
C ASP A 110 -30.89 -30.53 -0.39
N ASN A 111 -31.45 -31.04 0.72
CA ASN A 111 -32.38 -32.16 0.79
C ASN A 111 -33.31 -32.24 -0.43
N ASN A 112 -32.91 -32.98 -1.45
CA ASN A 112 -33.82 -33.44 -2.47
C ASN A 112 -33.53 -34.91 -2.80
N ASN A 113 -34.30 -35.76 -2.12
CA ASN A 113 -34.45 -37.18 -2.37
C ASN A 113 -34.44 -37.54 -3.86
N ASN A 114 -33.31 -37.99 -4.40
CA ASN A 114 -33.31 -39.08 -5.37
C ASN A 114 -31.92 -39.73 -5.51
N GLY A 115 -31.81 -40.93 -4.93
CA GLY A 115 -30.99 -42.07 -5.36
C GLY A 115 -29.62 -41.85 -6.00
N ASN A 116 -28.60 -42.38 -5.31
CA ASN A 116 -27.22 -42.64 -5.76
C ASN A 116 -26.31 -41.42 -5.91
N ASN A 117 -25.73 -40.97 -4.80
CA ASN A 117 -24.43 -40.30 -4.80
C ASN A 117 -23.57 -40.90 -3.66
N ASP A 118 -23.08 -42.12 -3.88
CA ASP A 118 -22.09 -42.78 -3.02
C ASP A 118 -20.64 -42.35 -3.36
N ASN A 119 -20.42 -41.18 -3.97
CA ASN A 119 -19.09 -40.76 -4.46
C ASN A 119 -18.53 -39.44 -3.90
N ASP A 120 -19.27 -38.61 -3.17
CA ASP A 120 -18.70 -37.34 -2.64
C ASP A 120 -17.93 -37.52 -1.33
N ASN A 121 -17.81 -38.75 -0.82
CA ASN A 121 -16.96 -39.05 0.34
C ASN A 121 -15.49 -39.31 -0.05
N ALA A 122 -15.14 -39.10 -1.33
CA ALA A 122 -13.80 -39.27 -1.87
C ALA A 122 -13.02 -37.95 -1.99
N ASP A 123 -13.71 -36.80 -2.05
CA ASP A 123 -13.09 -35.48 -2.10
C ASP A 123 -12.89 -34.99 -0.66
N ALA A 124 -12.00 -35.69 0.03
CA ALA A 124 -11.58 -35.35 1.37
C ALA A 124 -10.88 -33.98 1.36
N ASP A 125 -11.67 -32.93 1.58
CA ASP A 125 -11.20 -31.53 1.73
C ASP A 125 -10.33 -31.07 0.55
N GLU A 126 -10.90 -31.03 -0.65
CA GLU A 126 -10.22 -30.45 -1.81
C GLU A 126 -9.91 -28.96 -1.57
N VAL A 127 -8.66 -28.61 -1.87
CA VAL A 127 -8.18 -27.23 -1.89
C VAL A 127 -8.72 -26.62 -3.18
N LYS A 128 -9.28 -25.39 -3.13
CA LYS A 128 -9.83 -24.78 -4.35
C LYS A 128 -8.79 -24.80 -5.47
N GLU A 129 -9.19 -25.18 -6.69
CA GLU A 129 -8.31 -25.30 -7.87
C GLU A 129 -7.35 -24.09 -8.04
N ALA A 130 -7.85 -22.87 -7.85
CA ALA A 130 -7.03 -21.66 -7.93
C ALA A 130 -5.85 -21.65 -6.94
N TRP A 131 -6.02 -22.22 -5.74
CA TRP A 131 -4.95 -22.34 -4.75
C TRP A 131 -3.98 -23.47 -5.09
N GLU A 132 -4.43 -24.52 -5.77
CA GLU A 132 -3.55 -25.58 -6.26
C GLU A 132 -2.60 -25.05 -7.32
N GLU A 133 -3.10 -24.25 -8.27
CA GLU A 133 -2.29 -23.60 -9.30
C GLU A 133 -1.27 -22.62 -8.68
N VAL A 134 -1.74 -21.76 -7.76
CA VAL A 134 -0.87 -20.83 -7.03
C VAL A 134 0.18 -21.59 -6.24
N TYR A 135 -0.19 -22.66 -5.54
CA TYR A 135 0.74 -23.48 -4.79
C TYR A 135 1.73 -24.20 -5.70
N ALA A 136 1.31 -24.71 -6.86
CA ALA A 136 2.18 -25.39 -7.82
C ALA A 136 3.27 -24.46 -8.38
N ASN A 137 2.91 -23.21 -8.67
CA ASN A 137 3.80 -22.19 -9.22
C ASN A 137 4.61 -21.42 -8.15
N ALA A 138 4.27 -21.55 -6.87
CA ALA A 138 4.92 -20.82 -5.80
C ALA A 138 6.38 -21.27 -5.55
N GLY A 139 7.20 -20.33 -5.08
CA GLY A 139 8.51 -20.64 -4.51
C GLY A 139 8.36 -21.38 -3.17
N LYS A 140 8.71 -22.66 -3.13
CA LYS A 140 8.49 -23.55 -1.99
C LYS A 140 9.70 -23.64 -1.06
N CYS A 141 9.42 -23.64 0.24
CA CYS A 141 10.38 -23.98 1.28
C CYS A 141 9.76 -24.97 2.28
N GLU A 142 9.60 -26.21 1.83
CA GLU A 142 8.84 -27.27 2.50
C GLU A 142 9.68 -28.06 3.54
N THR A 143 10.64 -27.41 4.22
CA THR A 143 11.55 -28.07 5.19
C THR A 143 10.81 -28.80 6.33
N GLN A 144 9.59 -28.37 6.64
CA GLN A 144 8.75 -28.96 7.67
C GLN A 144 7.72 -29.96 7.12
N LEU A 145 7.67 -30.16 5.80
CA LEU A 145 6.75 -31.10 5.16
C LEU A 145 7.32 -32.52 5.28
N ASN A 146 7.17 -33.13 6.46
CA ASN A 146 7.61 -34.50 6.69
C ASN A 146 6.49 -35.48 6.34
N ASN A 147 6.28 -35.73 5.05
CA ASN A 147 5.36 -36.75 4.58
C ASN A 147 6.13 -37.82 3.77
N GLN A 148 5.90 -39.10 4.09
CA GLN A 148 6.57 -40.24 3.45
C GLN A 148 6.27 -40.37 1.94
N TYR A 149 5.22 -39.70 1.45
CA TYR A 149 4.75 -39.81 0.07
C TYR A 149 5.04 -38.59 -0.81
N VAL A 150 5.55 -37.50 -0.24
CA VAL A 150 5.80 -36.25 -0.97
C VAL A 150 7.25 -35.84 -0.74
N SER A 151 8.01 -35.65 -1.82
CA SER A 151 9.36 -35.09 -1.73
C SER A 151 9.25 -33.59 -1.50
N PRO A 152 9.75 -33.05 -0.39
CA PRO A 152 9.72 -31.62 -0.13
C PRO A 152 10.49 -30.83 -1.18
N ASN A 153 9.95 -29.69 -1.57
CA ASN A 153 10.60 -28.71 -2.43
C ASN A 153 11.20 -27.58 -1.58
N GLU A 154 12.53 -27.48 -1.63
CA GLU A 154 13.32 -26.49 -0.88
C GLU A 154 13.97 -25.42 -1.79
N ASN A 155 13.58 -25.36 -3.07
CA ASN A 155 14.24 -24.50 -4.05
C ASN A 155 14.20 -23.01 -3.68
N ALA A 156 13.15 -22.56 -2.97
CA ALA A 156 13.03 -21.18 -2.53
C ALA A 156 13.54 -20.95 -1.10
N CYS A 157 13.98 -21.97 -0.36
CA CYS A 157 14.46 -21.80 1.01
C CYS A 157 15.64 -20.84 1.07
N ASN A 158 16.64 -21.01 0.21
CA ASN A 158 17.81 -20.13 0.15
C ASN A 158 17.43 -18.69 -0.21
N TYR A 159 16.39 -18.52 -1.04
CA TYR A 159 15.90 -17.20 -1.44
C TYR A 159 15.17 -16.51 -0.29
N ILE A 160 14.26 -17.21 0.40
CA ILE A 160 13.53 -16.70 1.57
C ILE A 160 14.49 -16.41 2.74
N GLU A 161 15.49 -17.26 2.95
CA GLU A 161 16.56 -17.00 3.92
C GLU A 161 17.45 -15.83 3.52
N GLY A 162 17.72 -15.65 2.22
CA GLY A 162 18.51 -14.55 1.66
C GLY A 162 17.79 -13.19 1.68
N ILE A 163 16.46 -13.15 1.57
CA ILE A 163 15.64 -11.94 1.70
C ILE A 163 15.48 -11.52 3.17
N LYS A 164 15.97 -12.30 4.15
CA LYS A 164 16.16 -11.74 5.50
C LYS A 164 17.11 -10.56 5.35
N ILE A 165 16.57 -9.34 5.39
CA ILE A 165 17.34 -8.10 5.38
C ILE A 165 18.11 -8.04 6.70
N VAL A 166 19.23 -8.76 6.75
CA VAL A 166 20.20 -8.67 7.84
C VAL A 166 20.91 -7.35 7.66
N ARG A 167 20.43 -6.31 8.37
CA ARG A 167 21.33 -5.21 8.75
C ARG A 167 22.38 -5.81 9.70
N LYS A 168 23.59 -5.22 9.74
CA LYS A 168 24.82 -5.73 10.40
C LYS A 168 24.69 -6.15 11.88
N ASP A 169 23.53 -5.99 12.49
CA ASP A 169 23.28 -6.12 13.92
C ASP A 169 22.49 -7.41 14.26
N GLY A 170 22.13 -8.24 13.26
CA GLY A 170 21.59 -9.60 13.47
C GLY A 170 20.15 -9.71 14.01
N ILE A 171 19.44 -8.58 14.15
CA ILE A 171 18.04 -8.57 14.60
C ILE A 171 17.12 -8.69 13.38
N VAL A 172 16.29 -9.74 13.37
CA VAL A 172 15.24 -9.95 12.37
C VAL A 172 14.08 -9.02 12.70
N VAL A 173 14.02 -7.87 12.03
CA VAL A 173 12.82 -7.02 12.06
C VAL A 173 12.05 -7.31 10.78
N GLN A 174 10.89 -7.95 10.91
CA GLN A 174 9.95 -8.13 9.81
C GLN A 174 9.63 -6.75 9.24
N GLY A 175 9.84 -6.60 7.92
CA GLY A 175 9.75 -5.35 7.19
C GLY A 175 8.36 -4.75 7.26
N SER A 176 8.10 -4.02 8.33
CA SER A 176 7.11 -2.97 8.38
C SER A 176 7.82 -1.82 9.05
N SER A 177 8.48 -0.99 8.23
CA SER A 177 8.69 0.40 8.62
C SER A 177 7.29 0.94 8.83
N ALA A 178 6.71 0.81 10.02
CA ALA A 178 5.53 1.54 10.37
C ALA A 178 6.04 2.86 10.96
N LYS A 179 5.42 3.99 10.60
CA LYS A 179 5.61 5.27 11.32
C LYS A 179 5.43 4.97 12.81
N SER A 180 6.54 4.86 13.54
CA SER A 180 6.49 4.57 14.96
C SER A 180 6.01 5.83 15.65
N LYS A 181 4.74 5.82 16.06
CA LYS A 181 4.15 6.90 16.86
C LYS A 181 5.03 7.21 18.07
N THR A 182 5.62 6.17 18.64
CA THR A 182 6.61 6.25 19.72
C THR A 182 7.86 7.05 19.31
N ALA A 183 8.46 6.76 18.15
CA ALA A 183 9.63 7.48 17.66
C ALA A 183 9.35 8.97 17.39
N ALA A 184 8.19 9.29 16.82
CA ALA A 184 7.79 10.68 16.56
C ALA A 184 7.67 11.49 17.86
N VAL A 185 7.12 10.89 18.93
CA VAL A 185 7.02 11.52 20.26
C VAL A 185 8.41 11.79 20.84
N PHE A 186 9.35 10.84 20.75
CA PHE A 186 10.71 11.04 21.24
C PHE A 186 11.44 12.17 20.49
N ILE A 187 11.32 12.23 19.16
CA ILE A 187 11.89 13.33 18.37
C ILE A 187 11.33 14.68 18.83
N GLY A 188 10.03 14.78 19.09
CA GLY A 188 9.41 15.99 19.63
C GLY A 188 9.98 16.41 20.97
N ILE A 189 10.10 15.48 21.92
CA ILE A 189 10.64 15.75 23.27
C ILE A 189 12.10 16.21 23.20
N PHE A 190 12.93 15.54 22.39
CA PHE A 190 14.33 15.94 22.21
C PHE A 190 14.44 17.33 21.60
N SER A 191 13.66 17.63 20.56
CA SER A 191 13.66 18.94 19.89
C SER A 191 13.36 20.08 20.85
N VAL A 192 12.31 19.94 21.67
CA VAL A 192 11.92 20.94 22.67
C VAL A 192 12.99 21.08 23.76
N SER A 193 13.57 19.97 24.21
CA SER A 193 14.61 19.97 25.24
C SER A 193 15.87 20.73 24.80
N PHE A 194 16.29 20.56 23.54
CA PHE A 194 17.41 21.31 22.96
C PHE A 194 17.14 22.81 22.86
N ILE A 195 15.92 23.20 22.48
CA ILE A 195 15.53 24.62 22.40
C ILE A 195 15.55 25.26 23.80
N LEU A 196 15.00 24.59 24.81
CA LEU A 196 15.01 25.09 26.19
C LEU A 196 16.41 25.22 26.77
N LEU A 197 17.28 24.22 26.56
CA LEU A 197 18.68 24.28 26.97
C LEU A 197 19.43 25.42 26.26
N GLY A 198 19.22 25.58 24.95
CA GLY A 198 19.81 26.67 24.16
C GLY A 198 19.39 28.05 24.68
N ALA A 199 18.10 28.24 24.96
CA ALA A 199 17.57 29.48 25.53
C ALA A 199 18.15 29.75 26.94
N TYR A 200 18.28 28.72 27.77
CA TYR A 200 18.86 28.84 29.11
C TYR A 200 20.35 29.23 29.08
N VAL A 201 21.13 28.60 28.20
CA VAL A 201 22.55 28.96 27.99
C VAL A 201 22.67 30.40 27.49
N TYR A 202 21.82 30.82 26.55
CA TYR A 202 21.79 32.20 26.07
C TYR A 202 21.44 33.19 27.19
N TYR A 203 20.47 32.86 28.04
CA TYR A 203 20.11 33.67 29.20
C TYR A 203 21.29 33.83 30.18
N LEU A 204 21.99 32.73 30.51
CA LEU A 204 23.17 32.78 31.37
C LEU A 204 24.30 33.63 30.76
N LYS A 205 24.53 33.51 29.44
CA LYS A 205 25.51 34.34 28.72
C LYS A 205 25.20 35.83 28.86
N THR A 206 23.96 36.25 28.61
CA THR A 206 23.57 37.66 28.71
C THR A 206 23.70 38.22 30.13
N LYS A 207 23.50 37.39 31.17
CA LYS A 207 23.73 37.79 32.57
C LYS A 207 25.22 37.94 32.89
N LEU A 208 26.08 37.04 32.40
CA LEU A 208 27.53 37.13 32.57
C LEU A 208 28.14 38.32 31.84
N ASP A 209 27.71 38.59 30.61
CA ASP A 209 28.18 39.74 29.84
C ASP A 209 27.79 41.06 30.51
N ARG A 210 26.59 41.15 31.11
CA ARG A 210 26.19 42.32 31.92
C ARG A 210 27.00 42.48 33.20
N ALA A 211 27.40 41.38 33.86
CA ALA A 211 28.19 41.44 35.08
C ALA A 211 29.64 41.92 34.82
N LYS A 212 30.22 41.61 33.65
CA LYS A 212 31.56 42.06 33.26
C LYS A 212 31.68 43.56 33.00
N ILE A 213 30.57 44.26 32.70
CA ILE A 213 30.58 45.69 32.38
C ILE A 213 30.82 46.57 33.63
N ASN A 214 30.71 46.03 34.86
CA ASN A 214 30.92 46.78 36.11
C ASN A 214 32.31 46.57 36.76
N LEU A 215 33.33 46.18 35.99
CA LEU A 215 34.70 45.96 36.51
C LEU A 215 35.76 46.94 35.97
N SER A 216 35.36 48.05 35.35
CA SER A 216 36.27 49.15 35.01
C SER A 216 35.68 50.50 35.40
N GLU A 217 36.26 51.04 36.47
CA GLU A 217 36.19 52.41 37.02
C GLU A 217 34.97 52.82 37.86
#